data_AF-J9EE83-F1
#
_entry.id   AF-J9EE83-F1
#
_cell.length_a   1.000
_cell.length_b   1.000
_cell.length_c   1.000
_cell.angle_alpha   90.00
_cell.angle_beta   90.00
_cell.angle_gamma   90.00
#
_symmetry.space_group_name_H-M   'P 1'
#
loop_
_entity.id
_entity.type
_entity.pdbx_description
1 polymer ?
#
loop_
_entity_poly.entity_id
_entity_poly.type
_entity_poly.pdbx_seq_one_letter_code
_entity_poly.pdbx_strand_id
1 'polypeptide(L)'
;MNLIDPYEAPGYAMLIANGNDNLKMSSMISHINSKLWRLMRIKGHENRQIRLFDLNGAIVDAIRGLNTNESFTYQQKNMTSLKAFDYAYYNQWYPSTMIHYKIAQKLVKFLEDL
;
A
#
# COMPACT_ATOMS: atom_id res chain seq x y z
N MET A 1 -1.11 4.95 11.05
CA MET A 1 -0.34 4.17 10.05
C MET A 1 0.52 5.14 9.25
N ASN A 2 1.59 4.69 8.60
CA ASN A 2 2.33 5.53 7.64
C ASN A 2 1.57 5.65 6.30
N LEU A 3 2.00 6.56 5.42
CA LEU A 3 1.44 6.74 4.09
C LEU A 3 2.03 5.72 3.12
N ILE A 4 1.18 5.19 2.24
CA ILE A 4 1.58 4.22 1.20
C ILE A 4 2.41 4.92 0.13
N ASP A 5 3.53 4.32 -0.23
CA ASP A 5 4.27 4.65 -1.46
C ASP A 5 3.58 4.01 -2.67
N PRO A 6 3.06 4.79 -3.63
CA PRO A 6 2.38 4.25 -4.81
C PRO A 6 3.34 3.66 -5.83
N TYR A 7 4.65 3.54 -5.55
CA TYR A 7 5.66 3.00 -6.46
C TYR A 7 5.24 1.70 -7.16
N GLU A 8 4.62 0.79 -6.41
CA GLU A 8 4.17 -0.53 -6.90
C GLU A 8 2.84 -0.46 -7.69
N ALA A 9 2.19 0.70 -7.77
CA ALA A 9 0.91 0.86 -8.44
C ALA A 9 1.07 0.95 -9.97
N PRO A 10 0.20 0.31 -10.77
CA PRO A 10 0.27 0.38 -12.23
C PRO A 10 0.26 1.80 -12.78
N GLY A 11 -0.49 2.71 -12.14
CA GLY A 11 -0.56 4.11 -12.49
C GLY A 11 0.76 4.84 -12.32
N TYR A 12 1.57 4.44 -11.32
CA TYR A 12 2.89 5.03 -11.11
C TYR A 12 3.86 4.63 -12.23
N ALA A 13 3.85 3.37 -12.64
CA ALA A 13 4.61 2.90 -13.80
C ALA A 13 4.20 3.63 -15.09
N MET A 14 2.90 3.85 -15.31
CA MET A 14 2.41 4.63 -16.45
C MET A 14 2.86 6.10 -16.41
N LEU A 15 2.90 6.73 -15.24
CA LEU A 15 3.39 8.10 -15.10
C LEU A 15 4.87 8.22 -15.45
N ILE A 16 5.70 7.29 -14.96
CA ILE A 16 7.13 7.19 -15.32
C ILE A 16 7.29 6.99 -16.83
N ALA A 17 6.57 6.03 -17.41
CA ALA A 17 6.64 5.74 -18.84
C ALA A 17 6.27 6.93 -19.73
N ASN A 18 5.39 7.82 -19.25
CA ASN A 18 5.00 9.05 -19.94
C ASN A 18 6.00 10.21 -19.78
N GLY A 19 7.21 9.95 -19.27
CA GLY A 19 8.26 10.95 -19.09
C GLY A 19 8.01 11.91 -17.93
N ASN A 20 7.10 11.55 -17.00
CA ASN A 20 6.83 12.33 -15.80
C ASN A 20 7.75 11.94 -14.64
N ASP A 21 9.02 11.64 -14.95
CA ASP A 21 10.08 11.22 -14.01
C ASP A 21 10.39 12.27 -12.92
N ASN A 22 9.84 13.48 -13.03
CA ASN A 22 9.91 14.52 -12.02
C ASN A 22 9.02 14.27 -10.79
N LEU A 23 8.28 13.15 -10.74
CA LEU A 23 7.47 12.78 -9.59
C LEU A 23 8.34 12.41 -8.40
N LYS A 24 8.69 13.43 -7.61
CA LYS A 24 9.24 13.31 -6.25
C LYS A 24 8.24 12.67 -5.26
N MET A 25 7.26 11.90 -5.72
CA MET A 25 6.15 11.41 -4.91
C MET A 25 6.64 10.40 -3.86
N SER A 26 7.39 9.38 -4.25
CA SER A 26 8.03 8.45 -3.31
C SER A 26 8.97 9.17 -2.33
N SER A 27 9.72 10.18 -2.81
CA SER A 27 10.57 11.01 -1.94
C SER A 27 9.76 11.83 -0.91
N MET A 28 8.67 12.45 -1.36
CA MET A 28 7.76 13.21 -0.50
C MET A 28 7.08 12.31 0.53
N ILE A 29 6.62 11.13 0.12
CA ILE A 29 6.01 10.14 0.99
C ILE A 29 7.01 9.61 2.01
N SER A 30 8.23 9.27 1.59
CA SER A 30 9.34 8.90 2.47
C SER A 30 9.62 10.00 3.51
N HIS A 31 9.66 11.27 3.10
CA HIS A 31 9.83 12.40 4.00
C HIS A 31 8.70 12.50 5.03
N ILE A 32 7.44 12.38 4.60
CA ILE A 32 6.28 12.40 5.52
C ILE A 32 6.34 11.22 6.49
N ASN A 33 6.64 10.02 6.00
CA ASN A 33 6.75 8.81 6.81
C ASN A 33 7.88 8.93 7.84
N SER A 34 9.02 9.52 7.48
CA SER A 34 10.11 9.79 8.42
C SER A 34 9.68 10.74 9.55
N LYS A 35 8.88 11.77 9.23
CA LYS A 35 8.34 12.71 10.21
C LYS A 35 7.33 12.02 11.14
N LEU A 36 6.45 11.16 10.61
CA LEU A 36 5.52 10.36 11.40
C LEU A 36 6.28 9.46 12.39
N TRP A 37 7.29 8.72 11.93
CA TRP A 37 8.13 7.89 12.81
C TRP A 37 8.84 8.71 13.89
N ARG A 38 9.35 9.90 13.55
CA ARG A 38 9.97 10.80 14.53
C ARG A 38 8.96 11.26 15.59
N LEU A 39 7.76 11.66 15.18
CA LEU A 39 6.69 12.05 16.11
C LEU A 39 6.32 10.91 17.05
N MET A 40 6.26 9.68 16.52
CA MET A 40 5.98 8.48 17.30
C MET A 40 7.06 8.17 18.34
N ARG A 41 8.34 8.40 18.03
CA ARG A 41 9.40 8.26 19.04
C ARG A 41 9.29 9.30 20.16
N ILE A 42 8.91 10.53 19.82
CA ILE A 42 8.79 11.62 20.81
C ILE A 42 7.52 11.44 21.66
N LYS A 43 6.37 11.20 21.02
CA LYS A 43 5.05 11.18 21.67
C LYS A 43 4.54 9.80 22.06
N GLY A 44 4.95 8.75 21.36
CA GLY A 44 4.63 7.37 21.74
C GLY A 44 5.36 6.94 23.02
N HIS A 45 6.48 7.57 23.39
CA HIS A 45 7.12 7.34 24.68
C HIS A 45 6.26 7.86 25.84
N GLU A 46 5.57 8.99 25.65
CA GLU A 46 4.65 9.57 26.64
C GLU A 46 3.35 8.77 26.75
N ASN A 47 2.90 8.13 25.67
CA ASN A 47 1.70 7.30 25.65
C ASN A 47 1.91 5.97 24.91
N ARG A 48 2.14 4.90 25.68
CA ARG A 48 2.38 3.54 25.17
C ARG A 48 1.21 2.95 24.37
N GLN A 49 0.01 3.53 24.45
CA GLN A 49 -1.14 3.10 23.67
C GLN A 49 -1.10 3.61 22.22
N ILE A 50 -0.25 4.60 21.91
CA ILE A 50 -0.11 5.11 20.56
C ILE A 50 1.04 4.37 19.88
N ARG A 51 0.74 3.66 18.79
CA ARG A 51 1.73 2.98 17.95
C ARG A 51 1.50 3.30 16.47
N LEU A 52 2.55 3.16 15.67
CA LEU A 52 2.49 3.40 14.23
C LEU A 52 2.63 2.09 13.47
N PHE A 53 1.55 1.70 12.82
CA PHE A 53 1.54 0.56 11.91
C PHE A 53 2.27 0.91 10.61
N ASP A 54 3.20 0.03 10.22
CA ASP A 54 3.91 0.10 8.94
C ASP A 54 3.05 -0.49 7.81
N LEU A 55 2.30 0.38 7.16
CA LEU A 55 1.44 0.05 6.04
C LEU A 55 2.23 -0.28 4.76
N ASN A 56 3.42 0.30 4.57
CA ASN A 56 4.28 -0.01 3.42
C ASN A 56 4.78 -1.46 3.48
N GLY A 57 5.33 -1.88 4.62
CA GLY A 57 5.71 -3.28 4.83
C GLY A 57 4.52 -4.24 4.70
N ALA A 58 3.35 -3.84 5.21
CA ALA A 58 2.13 -4.65 5.09
C ALA A 58 1.68 -4.84 3.64
N ILE A 59 1.78 -3.80 2.79
CA ILE A 59 1.44 -3.86 1.37
C ILE A 59 2.41 -4.73 0.60
N VAL A 60 3.73 -4.55 0.78
CA VAL A 60 4.76 -5.34 0.10
C VAL A 60 4.54 -6.84 0.31
N ASP A 61 4.18 -7.23 1.53
CA ASP A 61 3.85 -8.62 1.84
C ASP A 61 2.50 -9.05 1.25
N ALA A 62 1.50 -8.16 1.21
CA ALA A 62 0.17 -8.48 0.71
C ALA A 62 0.14 -8.70 -0.81
N ILE A 63 0.93 -7.92 -1.56
CA ILE A 63 1.02 -7.99 -3.03
C ILE A 63 1.93 -9.13 -3.52
N ARG A 64 2.72 -9.74 -2.63
CA ARG A 64 3.64 -10.83 -3.00
C ARG A 64 2.89 -11.97 -3.70
N GLY A 65 3.35 -12.32 -4.90
CA GLY A 65 2.77 -13.38 -5.73
C GLY A 65 1.52 -12.98 -6.51
N LEU A 66 1.16 -11.69 -6.52
CA LEU A 66 0.04 -11.15 -7.30
C LEU A 66 0.54 -10.30 -8.47
N ASN A 67 -0.30 -10.11 -9.48
CA ASN A 67 -0.03 -9.21 -10.59
C ASN A 67 -0.12 -7.74 -10.12
N THR A 68 1.01 -7.03 -10.19
CA THR A 68 1.15 -5.59 -9.91
C THR A 68 1.34 -4.76 -11.18
N ASN A 69 1.67 -5.38 -12.31
CA ASN A 69 1.90 -4.69 -13.57
C ASN A 69 0.59 -4.22 -14.22
N GLU A 70 -0.49 -4.95 -13.98
CA GLU A 70 -1.81 -4.67 -14.52
C GLU A 70 -2.84 -4.50 -13.41
N SER A 71 -3.91 -3.78 -13.72
CA SER A 71 -5.10 -3.71 -12.89
C SER A 71 -6.26 -4.42 -13.57
N PHE A 72 -7.20 -4.93 -12.77
CA PHE A 72 -8.41 -5.56 -13.29
C PHE A 72 -9.63 -4.68 -13.10
N THR A 73 -10.58 -4.71 -14.02
CA THR A 73 -11.93 -4.22 -13.74
C THR A 73 -12.94 -5.31 -14.09
N TYR A 74 -14.06 -5.36 -13.36
CA TYR A 74 -15.13 -6.35 -13.65
C TYR A 74 -15.76 -6.15 -15.04
N GLN A 75 -15.47 -5.04 -15.72
CA GLN A 75 -15.94 -4.74 -17.06
C GLN A 75 -15.05 -5.36 -18.16
N GLN A 76 -13.87 -5.89 -17.82
CA GLN A 76 -12.98 -6.54 -18.78
C GLN A 76 -13.58 -7.88 -19.27
N LYS A 77 -13.57 -8.07 -20.60
CA LYS A 77 -14.27 -9.18 -21.31
C LYS A 77 -13.96 -10.60 -20.80
N ASN A 78 -12.78 -10.81 -20.21
CA ASN A 78 -12.30 -12.13 -19.74
C ASN A 78 -12.08 -12.18 -18.21
N MET A 79 -12.59 -11.19 -17.47
CA MET A 79 -12.45 -11.13 -16.02
C MET A 79 -13.50 -12.02 -15.35
N THR A 80 -13.05 -12.85 -14.40
CA THR A 80 -13.92 -13.70 -13.59
C THR A 80 -13.64 -13.42 -12.12
N SER A 81 -14.59 -13.76 -11.24
CA SER A 81 -14.41 -13.59 -9.79
C SER A 81 -13.16 -14.30 -9.27
N LEU A 82 -12.80 -15.46 -9.84
CA LEU A 82 -11.59 -16.18 -9.44
C LEU A 82 -10.32 -15.45 -9.89
N LYS A 83 -10.27 -15.01 -11.15
CA LYS A 83 -9.13 -14.26 -11.69
C LYS A 83 -8.88 -12.94 -10.97
N ALA A 84 -9.92 -12.29 -10.44
CA ALA A 84 -9.76 -11.04 -9.68
C ALA A 84 -8.84 -11.19 -8.45
N PHE A 85 -8.72 -12.41 -7.89
CA PHE A 85 -7.84 -12.69 -6.76
C PHE A 85 -6.35 -12.78 -7.13
N ASP A 86 -6.02 -12.85 -8.42
CA ASP A 86 -4.65 -12.88 -8.92
C ASP A 86 -4.03 -11.47 -9.06
N TYR A 87 -4.84 -10.41 -8.86
CA TYR A 87 -4.42 -9.03 -9.06
C TYR A 87 -4.29 -8.26 -7.74
N ALA A 88 -3.21 -7.50 -7.63
CA ALA A 88 -2.98 -6.60 -6.50
C ALA A 88 -3.86 -5.34 -6.59
N TYR A 89 -4.26 -4.91 -7.79
CA TYR A 89 -4.90 -3.62 -8.02
C TYR A 89 -6.23 -3.73 -8.78
N TYR A 90 -7.27 -3.04 -8.27
CA TYR A 90 -8.58 -2.91 -8.93
C TYR A 90 -8.60 -1.81 -10.01
N ASN A 91 -7.70 -0.84 -9.92
CA ASN A 91 -7.45 0.08 -11.03
C ASN A 91 -6.00 0.55 -10.94
N GLN A 92 -5.62 1.57 -11.69
CA GLN A 92 -4.24 2.06 -11.71
C GLN A 92 -3.69 2.51 -10.34
N TRP A 93 -4.54 2.79 -9.36
CA TRP A 93 -4.12 3.41 -8.09
C TRP A 93 -4.60 2.66 -6.84
N TYR A 94 -5.74 2.00 -6.93
CA TYR A 94 -6.43 1.44 -5.77
C TYR A 94 -6.20 -0.08 -5.68
N PRO A 95 -5.74 -0.58 -4.52
CA PRO A 95 -5.57 -2.01 -4.29
C PRO A 95 -6.89 -2.77 -4.41
N SER A 96 -6.78 -4.07 -4.69
CA SER A 96 -7.93 -4.97 -4.69
C SER A 96 -8.45 -5.21 -3.27
N THR A 97 -9.72 -5.63 -3.15
CA THR A 97 -10.31 -6.00 -1.85
C THR A 97 -9.49 -7.08 -1.12
N MET A 98 -8.85 -7.99 -1.86
CA MET A 98 -7.96 -9.01 -1.30
C MET A 98 -6.73 -8.39 -0.61
N ILE A 99 -6.13 -7.35 -1.20
CA ILE A 99 -5.03 -6.61 -0.55
C ILE A 99 -5.51 -5.95 0.74
N HIS A 100 -6.66 -5.26 0.71
CA HIS A 100 -7.25 -4.68 1.92
C HIS A 100 -7.48 -5.71 3.02
N TYR A 101 -7.98 -6.90 2.67
CA TYR A 101 -8.18 -8.00 3.61
C TYR A 101 -6.87 -8.46 4.24
N LYS A 102 -5.83 -8.71 3.44
CA LYS A 102 -4.50 -9.12 3.96
C LYS A 102 -3.87 -8.06 4.88
N ILE A 103 -4.02 -6.78 4.56
CA ILE A 103 -3.57 -5.67 5.41
C ILE A 103 -4.34 -5.65 6.72
N ALA A 104 -5.67 -5.81 6.66
CA ALA A 104 -6.51 -5.85 7.86
C ALA A 104 -6.10 -6.99 8.80
N GLN A 105 -5.78 -8.18 8.26
CA GLN A 105 -5.26 -9.30 9.07
C GLN A 105 -3.94 -8.95 9.76
N LYS A 106 -3.01 -8.26 9.08
CA LYS A 106 -1.76 -7.79 9.69
C LYS A 106 -2.00 -6.71 10.75
N LEU A 107 -2.96 -5.82 10.50
CA LEU A 107 -3.31 -4.76 11.45
C LEU A 107 -3.94 -5.33 12.71
N VAL A 108 -4.84 -6.30 12.59
CA VAL A 108 -5.45 -6.99 13.74
C VAL A 108 -4.37 -7.63 14.59
N LYS A 109 -3.45 -8.39 14.01
CA LYS A 109 -2.30 -8.97 14.75
C LYS A 109 -1.46 -7.90 15.44
N PHE A 110 -1.13 -6.83 14.72
CA PHE A 110 -0.40 -5.69 15.29
C PHE A 110 -1.13 -5.12 16.51
N LEU A 111 -2.46 -4.98 16.45
CA LEU A 111 -3.28 -4.50 17.55
C LEU A 111 -3.44 -5.52 18.69
N GLU A 112 -3.50 -6.82 18.41
CA GLU A 112 -3.61 -7.88 19.40
C GLU A 112 -2.30 -8.12 20.17
N ASP A 113 -1.15 -7.79 19.58
CA ASP A 113 0.15 -7.71 20.26
C ASP A 113 0.22 -6.50 21.25
N LEU A 114 -0.90 -6.13 21.90
CA LEU A 114 -1.03 -5.09 22.94
C LEU A 114 -1.08 -5.66 24.35
#